data_AF-A0A7J7KZS7-F1
#
_entry.id   AF-A0A7J7KZS7-F1
#
_cell.length_a   1.000
_cell.length_b   1.000
_cell.length_c   1.000
_cell.angle_alpha   90.00
_cell.angle_beta   90.00
_cell.angle_gamma   90.00
#
_symmetry.space_group_name_H-M   'P 1'
#
loop_
_entity.id
_entity.type
_entity.pdbx_description
1 polymer ?
#
loop_
_entity_poly.entity_id
_entity_poly.type
_entity_poly.pdbx_seq_one_letter_code
_entity_poly.pdbx_strand_id
1 'polypeptide(L)'
;MGSDPILTRIKFDRIIFNLPHTGHFPDLCESGMNKMHKELLSYFFKNTKGLLNEDGEVHITHMEDYPYDHWKVTKLAKKEGFHLFEKVEFQKSDYPGYHNKRGSDIMSN
;
A
#
# COMPACT_ATOMS: atom_id res chain seq x y z
N MET A 1 -20.21 -0.57 4.65
CA MET A 1 -18.93 -1.13 5.13
C MET A 1 -19.24 -2.07 6.27
N GLY A 2 -18.80 -3.33 6.20
CA GLY A 2 -19.00 -4.28 7.29
C GLY A 2 -18.12 -3.89 8.47
N SER A 3 -18.71 -3.64 9.62
CA SER A 3 -17.99 -3.35 10.85
C SER A 3 -17.57 -4.66 11.50
N ASP A 4 -16.28 -4.98 11.45
CA ASP A 4 -15.75 -6.09 12.23
C ASP A 4 -15.77 -5.72 13.73
N PRO A 5 -16.44 -6.51 14.59
CA PRO A 5 -16.60 -6.17 16.01
C PRO A 5 -15.27 -6.08 16.79
N ILE A 6 -14.21 -6.72 16.30
CA ILE A 6 -12.88 -6.73 16.90
C ILE A 6 -12.11 -5.50 16.43
N LEU A 7 -12.07 -5.26 15.12
CA LEU A 7 -11.35 -4.09 14.55
C LEU A 7 -11.96 -2.75 14.97
N THR A 8 -13.24 -2.71 15.33
CA THR A 8 -13.88 -1.50 15.86
C THR A 8 -13.50 -1.19 17.31
N ARG A 9 -12.89 -2.13 18.03
CA ARG A 9 -12.52 -2.00 19.46
C ARG A 9 -11.01 -1.92 19.69
N ILE A 10 -10.21 -2.18 18.66
CA ILE A 10 -8.76 -2.21 18.75
C ILE A 10 -8.18 -1.12 17.86
N LYS A 11 -7.16 -0.45 18.38
CA LYS A 11 -6.34 0.48 17.63
C LYS A 11 -4.94 -0.10 17.48
N PHE A 12 -4.30 0.23 16.37
CA PHE A 12 -2.97 -0.26 16.02
C PHE A 12 -1.95 0.86 16.16
N ASP A 13 -0.77 0.52 16.67
CA ASP A 13 0.40 1.41 16.66
C ASP A 13 1.03 1.45 15.25
N ARG A 14 0.93 0.34 14.51
CA ARG A 14 1.49 0.22 13.17
C ARG A 14 0.59 -0.59 12.26
N ILE A 15 0.36 -0.09 11.06
CA ILE A 15 -0.28 -0.82 9.96
C ILE A 15 0.68 -0.86 8.79
N ILE A 16 1.01 -2.06 8.32
CA ILE A 16 1.99 -2.29 7.26
C ILE A 16 1.27 -2.80 6.02
N PHE A 17 1.52 -2.17 4.86
CA PHE A 17 1.07 -2.67 3.56
C PHE A 17 2.26 -2.79 2.61
N ASN A 18 2.73 -4.03 2.41
CA ASN A 18 3.86 -4.31 1.55
C ASN A 18 3.41 -4.52 0.09
N LEU A 19 3.95 -3.70 -0.81
CA LEU A 19 3.76 -3.80 -2.26
C LEU A 19 2.28 -3.85 -2.67
N PRO A 20 1.50 -2.81 -2.32
CA PRO A 20 0.07 -2.76 -2.66
C PRO A 20 -0.13 -2.87 -4.16
N HIS A 21 -1.02 -3.75 -4.60
CA HIS A 21 -1.34 -3.93 -6.02
C HIS A 21 -2.80 -4.38 -6.17
N THR A 22 -3.50 -3.91 -7.20
CA THR A 22 -4.92 -4.28 -7.42
C THR A 22 -5.10 -5.61 -8.16
N GLY A 23 -3.99 -6.24 -8.57
CA GLY A 23 -3.97 -7.35 -9.51
C GLY A 23 -3.67 -6.87 -10.93
N HIS A 24 -3.42 -7.83 -11.83
CA HIS A 24 -3.16 -7.54 -13.25
C HIS A 24 -4.43 -7.78 -14.05
N PHE A 25 -4.85 -6.77 -14.83
CA PHE A 25 -6.04 -6.83 -15.67
C PHE A 25 -5.62 -6.53 -17.12
N PRO A 26 -5.42 -7.56 -17.95
CA PRO A 26 -4.89 -7.40 -19.31
C PRO A 26 -5.72 -6.47 -20.20
N ASP A 27 -7.03 -6.41 -19.96
CA ASP A 27 -7.97 -5.59 -20.74
C ASP A 27 -7.90 -4.09 -20.40
N LEU A 28 -7.16 -3.72 -19.34
CA LEU A 28 -7.04 -2.33 -18.90
C LEU A 28 -5.72 -1.72 -19.38
N CYS A 29 -5.82 -0.53 -19.97
CA CYS A 29 -4.65 0.27 -20.31
C CYS A 29 -3.90 0.71 -19.04
N GLU A 30 -2.63 1.11 -19.19
CA GLU A 30 -1.78 1.54 -18.09
C GLU A 30 -2.41 2.67 -17.26
N SER A 31 -3.09 3.63 -17.90
CA SER A 31 -3.77 4.72 -17.19
C SER A 31 -4.97 4.22 -16.37
N GLY A 32 -5.69 3.21 -16.85
CA GLY A 32 -6.75 2.53 -16.12
C GLY A 32 -6.20 1.79 -14.90
N MET A 33 -5.09 1.06 -15.06
CA MET A 33 -4.40 0.40 -13.94
C MET A 33 -3.90 1.39 -12.90
N ASN A 34 -3.25 2.47 -13.34
CA ASN A 34 -2.77 3.54 -12.46
C ASN A 34 -3.91 4.18 -11.65
N LYS A 35 -5.11 4.31 -12.21
CA LYS A 35 -6.29 4.79 -11.48
C LYS A 35 -6.70 3.82 -10.38
N MET A 36 -6.78 2.52 -10.68
CA MET A 36 -7.15 1.50 -9.69
C MET A 36 -6.15 1.42 -8.54
N HIS A 37 -4.85 1.46 -8.83
CA HIS A 37 -3.80 1.46 -7.79
C HIS A 37 -3.91 2.68 -6.87
N LYS A 38 -4.20 3.86 -7.43
CA LYS A 38 -4.43 5.08 -6.66
C LYS A 38 -5.69 4.99 -5.79
N GLU A 39 -6.78 4.43 -6.33
CA GLU A 39 -8.01 4.22 -5.58
C GLU A 39 -7.80 3.26 -4.41
N LEU A 40 -7.12 2.13 -4.63
CA LEU A 40 -6.74 1.18 -3.57
C LEU A 40 -6.02 1.88 -2.42
N LEU A 41 -4.98 2.66 -2.74
CA LEU A 41 -4.21 3.40 -1.73
C LEU A 41 -5.05 4.47 -1.04
N SER A 42 -5.87 5.21 -1.77
CA SER A 42 -6.75 6.24 -1.19
C SER A 42 -7.74 5.63 -0.19
N TYR A 43 -8.38 4.52 -0.54
CA TYR A 43 -9.29 3.81 0.36
C TYR A 43 -8.56 3.18 1.54
N PHE A 44 -7.36 2.66 1.32
CA PHE A 44 -6.50 2.16 2.40
C PHE A 44 -6.22 3.25 3.43
N PHE A 45 -5.67 4.41 3.02
CA PHE A 45 -5.39 5.52 3.95
C PHE A 45 -6.65 6.02 4.67
N LYS A 46 -7.77 6.15 3.94
CA LYS A 46 -9.04 6.56 4.51
C LYS A 46 -9.51 5.62 5.62
N ASN A 47 -9.37 4.31 5.41
CA ASN A 47 -9.79 3.30 6.38
C ASN A 47 -8.81 3.17 7.55
N THR A 48 -7.50 3.26 7.33
CA THR A 48 -6.49 3.11 8.38
C THR A 48 -6.54 4.23 9.41
N LYS A 49 -6.95 5.45 9.02
CA LYS A 49 -7.11 6.57 9.95
C LYS A 49 -8.02 6.24 11.15
N GLY A 50 -9.08 5.48 10.91
CA GLY A 50 -10.00 5.03 11.96
C GLY A 50 -9.45 3.88 12.81
N LEU A 51 -8.37 3.24 12.39
CA LEU A 51 -7.80 2.05 13.02
C LEU A 51 -6.49 2.35 13.78
N LEU A 52 -5.88 3.51 13.59
CA LEU A 52 -4.64 3.88 14.28
C LEU A 52 -4.89 4.53 15.64
N ASN A 53 -3.90 4.36 16.53
CA ASN A 53 -3.68 5.23 17.70
C ASN A 53 -3.26 6.64 17.26
N GLU A 54 -3.25 7.60 18.18
CA GLU A 54 -2.91 9.01 17.90
C GLU A 54 -1.54 9.17 17.24
N ASP A 55 -0.53 8.43 17.74
CA ASP A 55 0.83 8.40 17.21
C ASP A 55 1.08 7.17 16.30
N GLY A 56 0.01 6.56 15.79
CA GLY A 56 0.11 5.36 14.97
C GLY A 56 0.68 5.61 13.58
N GLU A 57 1.44 4.65 13.06
CA GLU A 57 2.16 4.77 11.80
C GLU A 57 1.60 3.86 10.71
N VAL A 58 1.65 4.35 9.46
CA VAL A 58 1.40 3.54 8.27
C VAL A 58 2.71 3.36 7.53
N HIS A 59 3.10 2.10 7.33
CA HIS A 59 4.30 1.74 6.60
C HIS A 59 3.89 1.13 5.26
N ILE A 60 4.34 1.73 4.16
CA ILE A 60 4.09 1.21 2.82
C ILE A 60 5.42 0.94 2.13
N THR A 61 5.63 -0.32 1.73
CA THR A 61 6.72 -0.69 0.83
C THR A 61 6.23 -0.53 -0.59
N HIS A 62 6.87 0.32 -1.39
CA HIS A 62 6.45 0.63 -2.74
C HIS A 62 7.66 0.93 -3.64
N MET A 63 7.59 0.51 -4.91
CA MET A 63 8.62 0.76 -5.91
C MET A 63 8.58 2.21 -6.40
N GLU A 64 9.73 2.84 -6.64
CA GLU A 64 9.78 4.27 -7.01
C GLU A 64 10.21 4.54 -8.44
N ASP A 65 10.46 3.50 -9.20
CA ASP A 65 10.70 3.54 -10.62
C ASP A 65 9.39 3.56 -11.42
N TYR A 66 9.51 3.91 -12.70
CA TYR A 66 8.39 3.84 -13.64
C TYR A 66 7.94 2.37 -13.79
N PRO A 67 6.63 2.08 -13.81
CA PRO A 67 5.49 3.01 -13.81
C PRO A 67 4.93 3.34 -12.42
N TYR A 68 5.49 2.76 -11.35
CA TYR A 68 4.96 2.83 -9.99
C TYR A 68 5.06 4.24 -9.40
N ASP A 69 6.09 5.00 -9.75
CA ASP A 69 6.29 6.39 -9.32
C ASP A 69 5.07 7.29 -9.60
N HIS A 70 4.29 6.99 -10.66
CA HIS A 70 3.08 7.72 -11.04
C HIS A 70 1.93 7.59 -10.05
N TRP A 71 1.99 6.62 -9.14
CA TRP A 71 0.96 6.41 -8.12
C TRP A 71 0.97 7.56 -7.11
N LYS A 72 2.14 8.19 -6.90
CA LYS A 72 2.34 9.34 -6.00
C LYS A 72 1.77 9.07 -4.60
N VAL A 73 2.16 7.94 -4.01
CA VAL A 73 1.66 7.41 -2.72
C VAL A 73 1.63 8.49 -1.63
N THR A 74 2.73 9.23 -1.43
CA THR A 74 2.80 10.31 -0.45
C THR A 74 1.75 11.41 -0.67
N LYS A 75 1.43 11.73 -1.93
CA LYS A 75 0.40 12.72 -2.25
C LYS A 75 -0.99 12.21 -1.88
N LEU A 76 -1.26 10.92 -2.07
CA LEU A 76 -2.52 10.30 -1.65
C LEU A 76 -2.64 10.29 -0.12
N ALA A 77 -1.57 9.88 0.59
CA ALA A 77 -1.53 9.89 2.05
C ALA A 77 -1.83 11.29 2.63
N LYS A 78 -1.18 12.32 2.07
CA LYS A 78 -1.39 13.73 2.47
C LYS A 78 -2.84 14.20 2.32
N LYS A 79 -3.56 13.73 1.29
CA LYS A 79 -4.98 14.09 1.11
C LYS A 79 -5.87 13.55 2.23
N GLU A 80 -5.50 12.41 2.84
CA GLU A 80 -6.25 11.80 3.95
C GLU A 80 -5.79 12.30 5.34
N GLY A 81 -4.80 13.20 5.37
CA GLY A 81 -4.28 13.85 6.58
C GLY A 81 -3.04 13.19 7.18
N PHE A 82 -2.40 12.25 6.47
CA PHE A 82 -1.09 11.73 6.86
C PHE A 82 0.02 12.69 6.47
N HIS A 83 1.13 12.65 7.20
CA HIS A 83 2.37 13.31 6.83
C HIS A 83 3.45 12.25 6.60
N LEU A 84 4.39 12.52 5.68
CA LEU A 84 5.52 11.64 5.48
C LEU A 84 6.51 11.89 6.61
N PHE A 85 6.69 10.88 7.46
CA PHE A 85 7.67 10.92 8.55
C PHE A 85 9.07 10.58 8.03
N GLU A 86 9.19 9.41 7.40
CA GLU A 86 10.45 8.89 6.91
C GLU A 86 10.24 8.16 5.58
N LYS A 87 11.33 8.06 4.81
CA LYS A 87 11.44 7.21 3.64
C LYS A 87 12.80 6.55 3.65
N VAL A 88 12.80 5.22 3.70
CA VAL A 88 14.02 4.39 3.75
C VAL A 88 14.10 3.56 2.48
N GLU A 89 15.32 3.36 1.97
CA GLU A 89 15.56 2.48 0.84
C GLU A 89 15.39 1.01 1.24
N PHE A 90 14.65 0.24 0.45
CA PHE A 90 14.50 -1.19 0.67
C PHE A 90 15.74 -1.93 0.17
N GLN A 91 16.59 -2.36 1.10
CA GLN A 91 17.78 -3.15 0.80
C GLN A 91 17.43 -4.64 0.77
N LYS A 92 17.39 -5.23 -0.43
CA LYS A 92 17.07 -6.66 -0.60
C LYS A 92 18.00 -7.57 0.21
N SER A 93 19.27 -7.18 0.39
CA SER A 93 20.26 -7.92 1.18
C SER A 93 19.88 -8.09 2.65
N ASP A 94 19.07 -7.18 3.19
CA ASP A 94 18.63 -7.21 4.60
C ASP A 94 17.58 -8.31 4.84
N TYR A 95 17.05 -8.89 3.76
CA TYR A 95 16.03 -9.93 3.78
C TYR A 95 16.48 -11.17 2.99
N PRO A 96 17.40 -12.00 3.54
CA PRO A 96 17.82 -13.24 2.90
C PRO A 96 16.63 -14.13 2.53
N GLY A 97 16.57 -14.59 1.28
CA GLY A 97 15.46 -15.41 0.76
C GLY A 97 14.28 -14.60 0.20
N TYR A 98 14.30 -13.28 0.27
CA TYR A 98 13.28 -12.45 -0.39
C TYR A 98 13.44 -12.49 -1.91
N HIS A 99 12.35 -12.85 -2.60
CA HIS A 99 12.23 -12.77 -4.05
C HIS A 99 10.88 -12.13 -4.39
N ASN A 100 10.90 -11.15 -5.29
CA ASN A 100 9.66 -10.56 -5.82
C ASN A 100 8.88 -11.65 -6.53
N LYS A 101 7.67 -11.93 -6.03
CA LYS A 101 6.73 -12.83 -6.69
C LYS A 101 5.65 -12.02 -7.36
N ARG A 102 5.30 -12.39 -8.59
CA ARG A 102 4.11 -11.85 -9.25
C ARG A 102 2.91 -12.70 -8.85
N GLY A 103 1.87 -12.06 -8.31
CA GLY A 103 0.61 -12.73 -8.01
C GLY A 103 -0.21 -12.91 -9.29
N SER A 104 0.16 -13.86 -10.16
CA SER A 104 -0.70 -14.33 -11.26
C SER A 104 -0.12 -15.58 -11.95
N ASP A 105 -0.68 -16.74 -11.59
CA ASP A 105 -0.48 -18.13 -12.06
C ASP A 105 0.44 -19.05 -11.25
N ILE A 106 0.11 -20.35 -11.29
CA ILE A 106 0.79 -21.49 -10.62
C ILE A 106 2.27 -21.62 -11.05
N MET A 107 2.69 -20.84 -12.05
CA MET A 107 4.04 -20.82 -12.64
C MET A 107 4.70 -19.44 -12.59
N SER A 108 4.28 -18.52 -11.72
CA SER A 108 5.05 -17.29 -11.47
C SER A 108 6.22 -17.57 -10.53
N ASN A 109 7.45 -17.25 -10.97
CA ASN A 109 8.66 -17.26 -10.14
C ASN A 109 8.50 -16.39 -8.87
#